data_AF-A0A2V7QWC0-F1
#
_entry.id   AF-A0A2V7QWC0-F1
#
_cell.length_a   1.000
_cell.length_b   1.000
_cell.length_c   1.000
_cell.angle_alpha   90.00
_cell.angle_beta   90.00
_cell.angle_gamma   90.00
#
_symmetry.space_group_name_H-M   'P 1'
#
loop_
_entity.id
_entity.type
_entity.pdbx_description
1 polymer ?
#
loop_
_entity_poly.entity_id
_entity_poly.type
_entity_poly.pdbx_seq_one_letter_code
_entity_poly.pdbx_strand_id
1 'polypeptide(L)'
;MARKGRPPHRHGALAPQEGGSAGPTPRVVGRLRKPHGQRGEVAVLPLVENPGAVFTPKARLLVVNEERRVVAGPLVVARRRAYHREWLLGFVGVTSRAAVESWRDHLVAVEEADAAD
;
A
#
# COMPACT_ATOMS: atom_id res chain seq x y z
N MET A 1 -28.97 -59.24 28.98
CA MET A 1 -28.45 -57.85 28.86
C MET A 1 -28.24 -57.54 27.38
N ALA A 2 -29.14 -56.73 26.77
CA ALA A 2 -28.86 -55.44 26.09
C ALA A 2 -28.03 -55.56 24.77
N ARG A 3 -28.62 -55.56 23.56
CA ARG A 3 -29.19 -54.48 22.72
C ARG A 3 -28.18 -53.77 21.77
N LYS A 4 -28.41 -53.96 20.46
CA LYS A 4 -28.39 -53.02 19.31
C LYS A 4 -27.13 -52.16 19.00
N GLY A 5 -26.81 -52.08 17.69
CA GLY A 5 -26.42 -50.81 17.04
C GLY A 5 -25.44 -50.91 15.86
N ARG A 6 -25.90 -50.57 14.64
CA ARG A 6 -25.10 -50.25 13.43
C ARG A 6 -24.55 -48.79 13.49
N PRO A 7 -23.67 -48.33 12.56
CA PRO A 7 -22.75 -47.18 12.65
C PRO A 7 -23.43 -45.84 12.25
N PRO A 8 -22.78 -44.64 12.24
CA PRO A 8 -21.85 -44.26 11.16
C PRO A 8 -20.83 -43.10 11.46
N HIS A 9 -20.02 -42.75 10.44
CA HIS A 9 -19.31 -41.48 10.14
C HIS A 9 -18.62 -40.66 11.25
N ARG A 10 -17.38 -40.21 11.01
CA ARG A 10 -17.12 -38.81 10.57
C ARG A 10 -15.64 -38.50 10.37
N HIS A 11 -15.45 -37.69 9.35
CA HIS A 11 -14.27 -36.94 8.99
C HIS A 11 -13.62 -36.25 10.20
N GLY A 12 -12.29 -36.23 10.20
CA GLY A 12 -11.48 -35.43 11.09
C GLY A 12 -10.06 -35.33 10.56
N ALA A 13 -9.89 -35.07 9.27
CA ALA A 13 -8.63 -34.51 8.79
C ALA A 13 -8.53 -33.14 9.46
N LEU A 14 -7.62 -33.01 10.42
CA LEU A 14 -7.22 -31.73 10.98
C LEU A 14 -6.93 -30.78 9.82
N ALA A 15 -7.44 -29.56 9.99
CA ALA A 15 -7.47 -28.48 9.04
C ALA A 15 -6.21 -28.39 8.16
N PRO A 16 -6.35 -28.04 6.87
CA PRO A 16 -5.24 -27.40 6.19
C PRO A 16 -4.98 -26.13 7.00
N GLN A 17 -3.86 -26.13 7.72
CA GLN A 17 -3.22 -24.92 8.17
C GLN A 17 -3.12 -24.01 6.95
N GLU A 18 -4.00 -23.01 6.93
CA GLU A 18 -3.95 -21.89 6.01
C GLU A 18 -2.61 -21.23 6.30
N GLY A 19 -1.61 -21.64 5.52
CA GLY A 19 -0.41 -20.85 5.32
C GLY A 19 -0.92 -19.52 4.80
N GLY A 20 -1.10 -18.56 5.71
CA GLY A 20 -1.31 -17.18 5.35
C GLY A 20 -0.10 -16.79 4.54
N SER A 21 -0.24 -16.84 3.21
CA SER A 21 0.63 -16.09 2.35
C SER A 21 0.36 -14.64 2.72
N ALA A 22 1.17 -14.12 3.64
CA ALA A 22 1.26 -12.69 3.86
C ALA A 22 1.77 -12.17 2.52
N GLY A 23 0.83 -11.79 1.65
CA GLY A 23 1.15 -11.22 0.35
C GLY A 23 2.19 -10.10 0.53
N PRO A 24 2.97 -9.82 -0.52
CA PRO A 24 4.15 -8.97 -0.41
C PRO A 24 3.87 -7.70 0.38
N THR A 25 4.64 -7.50 1.46
CA THR A 25 4.47 -6.32 2.31
C THR A 25 4.97 -5.10 1.52
N PRO A 26 4.17 -4.02 1.38
CA PRO A 26 4.60 -2.86 0.61
C PRO A 26 5.89 -2.26 1.17
N ARG A 27 6.86 -2.00 0.29
CA ARG A 27 8.11 -1.34 0.66
C ARG A 27 7.89 0.17 0.77
N VAL A 28 8.11 0.72 1.96
CA VAL A 28 7.98 2.16 2.23
C VAL A 28 9.11 2.94 1.54
N VAL A 29 8.74 4.02 0.85
CA VAL A 29 9.67 4.86 0.08
C VAL A 29 9.60 6.35 0.42
N GLY A 30 8.60 6.78 1.17
CA GLY A 30 8.45 8.18 1.56
C GLY A 30 7.38 8.40 2.63
N ARG A 31 7.27 9.63 3.12
CA ARG A 31 6.22 10.09 4.03
C ARG A 31 5.47 11.27 3.42
N LEU A 32 4.14 11.16 3.37
CA LEU A 32 3.28 12.26 2.95
C LEU A 32 3.28 13.36 3.99
N ARG A 33 3.38 14.60 3.50
CA ARG A 33 3.25 15.81 4.31
C ARG A 33 1.91 16.47 3.98
N LYS A 34 1.84 17.80 4.16
CA LYS A 34 0.64 18.57 3.88
C LYS A 34 0.31 18.57 2.38
N PRO A 35 -0.98 18.59 2.00
CA PRO A 35 -1.39 18.90 0.65
C PRO A 35 -0.87 20.26 0.19
N HIS A 36 -0.51 20.33 -1.08
CA HIS A 36 0.05 21.49 -1.74
C HIS A 36 -0.92 22.07 -2.78
N GLY A 37 -1.20 23.37 -2.68
CA GLY A 37 -2.16 24.04 -3.55
C GLY A 37 -3.57 23.43 -3.49
N GLN A 38 -4.34 23.69 -4.55
CA GLN A 38 -5.74 23.27 -4.67
C GLN A 38 -5.95 22.05 -5.59
N ARG A 39 -4.94 21.66 -6.37
CA ARG A 39 -5.04 20.63 -7.44
C ARG A 39 -4.69 19.21 -7.00
N GLY A 40 -4.75 18.92 -5.70
CA GLY A 40 -4.47 17.58 -5.17
C GLY A 40 -3.00 17.17 -5.20
N GLU A 41 -2.07 18.13 -5.30
CA GLU A 41 -0.65 17.81 -5.14
C GLU A 41 -0.33 17.55 -3.67
N VAL A 42 0.62 16.66 -3.41
CA VAL A 42 1.11 16.35 -2.06
C VAL A 42 2.62 16.46 -2.02
N ALA A 43 3.13 16.99 -0.91
CA ALA A 43 4.55 16.93 -0.62
C ALA A 43 4.91 15.56 -0.02
N VAL A 44 5.99 14.96 -0.49
CA VAL A 44 6.53 13.69 -0.02
C VAL A 44 7.96 13.89 0.43
N LEU A 45 8.23 13.59 1.69
CA LEU A 45 9.59 13.47 2.20
C LEU A 45 10.13 12.09 1.78
N PRO A 46 11.18 12.00 0.95
CA PRO A 46 11.73 10.72 0.53
C PRO A 46 12.43 10.00 1.68
N LEU A 47 12.29 8.68 1.73
CA LEU A 47 12.97 7.78 2.68
C LEU A 47 13.91 6.80 1.96
N VAL A 48 14.27 7.11 0.72
CA VAL A 48 15.14 6.31 -0.16
C VAL A 48 16.22 7.20 -0.76
N GLU A 49 17.32 6.58 -1.16
CA GLU A 49 18.51 7.27 -1.66
C GLU A 49 18.29 7.92 -3.04
N ASN A 50 17.62 7.23 -3.97
CA ASN A 50 17.29 7.75 -5.29
C ASN A 50 15.76 7.91 -5.47
N PRO A 51 15.13 8.92 -4.85
CA PRO A 51 13.69 9.17 -5.00
C PRO A 51 13.33 9.57 -6.43
N GLY A 52 14.33 10.07 -7.18
CA GLY A 52 14.19 10.43 -8.57
C GLY A 52 13.79 9.24 -9.46
N ALA A 53 14.30 8.05 -9.16
CA ALA A 53 13.93 6.82 -9.87
C ALA A 53 12.57 6.26 -9.43
N VAL A 54 12.20 6.44 -8.15
CA VAL A 54 10.96 5.89 -7.58
C VAL A 54 9.72 6.72 -7.97
N PHE A 55 9.79 8.05 -7.86
CA PHE A 55 8.63 8.92 -8.09
C PHE A 55 8.47 9.38 -9.54
N THR A 56 8.99 8.61 -10.50
CA THR A 56 8.90 8.93 -11.93
C THR A 56 7.44 8.95 -12.42
N PRO A 57 7.06 9.76 -13.42
CA PRO A 57 5.73 9.66 -14.02
C PRO A 57 5.44 8.21 -14.45
N LYS A 58 4.18 7.79 -14.31
CA LYS A 58 3.68 6.42 -14.49
C LYS A 58 4.05 5.42 -13.39
N ALA A 59 4.89 5.79 -12.41
CA ALA A 59 5.09 4.95 -11.24
C ALA A 59 3.77 4.73 -10.47
N ARG A 60 3.59 3.53 -9.93
CA ARG A 60 2.46 3.15 -9.09
C ARG A 60 2.89 3.22 -7.63
N LEU A 61 2.20 4.05 -6.86
CA LEU A 61 2.46 4.23 -5.43
C LEU A 61 1.21 3.86 -4.64
N LEU A 62 1.43 3.30 -3.46
CA LEU A 62 0.41 3.06 -2.45
C LEU A 62 0.56 4.12 -1.36
N VAL A 63 -0.56 4.54 -0.79
CA VAL A 63 -0.56 5.22 0.51
C VAL A 63 -0.87 4.17 1.55
N VAL A 64 -0.03 4.08 2.58
CA VAL A 64 -0.17 3.11 3.66
C VAL A 64 -0.13 3.82 5.01
N ASN A 65 -0.81 3.25 6.01
CA ASN A 65 -0.70 3.72 7.39
C ASN A 65 0.59 3.21 8.06
N GLU A 66 0.78 3.47 9.36
CA GLU A 66 1.98 3.07 10.10
C GLU A 66 2.14 1.54 10.19
N GLU A 67 1.04 0.79 10.22
CA GLU A 67 1.03 -0.68 10.18
C GLU A 67 1.17 -1.25 8.75
N ARG A 68 1.52 -0.42 7.76
CA ARG A 68 1.66 -0.77 6.34
C ARG A 68 0.39 -1.33 5.68
N ARG A 69 -0.79 -1.04 6.24
CA ARG A 69 -2.07 -1.30 5.60
C ARG A 69 -2.34 -0.24 4.53
N VAL A 70 -2.77 -0.67 3.35
CA VAL A 70 -3.13 0.23 2.25
C VAL A 70 -4.35 1.05 2.63
N VAL A 71 -4.21 2.38 2.56
CA VAL A 71 -5.31 3.33 2.77
C VAL A 71 -5.78 3.96 1.44
N ALA A 72 -4.90 4.02 0.44
CA ALA A 72 -5.24 4.46 -0.91
C ALA A 72 -4.28 3.90 -1.96
N GLY A 73 -4.75 3.80 -3.20
CA GLY A 73 -3.97 3.39 -4.37
C GLY A 73 -4.46 2.08 -5.00
N PRO A 74 -3.75 1.59 -6.03
CA PRO A 74 -2.53 2.17 -6.60
C PRO A 74 -2.77 3.54 -7.25
N LEU A 75 -1.95 4.53 -6.89
CA LEU A 75 -1.96 5.87 -7.44
C LEU A 75 -0.87 5.98 -8.51
N VAL A 76 -1.24 6.45 -9.70
CA VAL A 76 -0.29 6.64 -10.80
C VAL A 76 0.26 8.06 -10.74
N VAL A 77 1.57 8.20 -10.62
CA VAL A 77 2.22 9.52 -10.65
C VAL A 77 2.01 10.15 -12.03
N ALA A 78 1.30 11.28 -12.08
CA ALA A 78 1.11 12.05 -13.31
C ALA A 78 2.28 13.01 -13.53
N ARG A 79 2.72 13.67 -12.46
CA ARG A 79 3.80 14.66 -12.49
C ARG A 79 4.55 14.71 -11.18
N ARG A 80 5.80 15.16 -11.24
CA ARG A 80 6.69 15.30 -10.10
C ARG A 80 7.53 16.56 -10.22
N ARG A 81 7.87 17.18 -9.10
CA ARG A 81 8.84 18.29 -9.03
C ARG A 81 9.63 18.19 -7.73
N ALA A 82 10.93 18.45 -7.80
CA ALA A 82 11.73 18.63 -6.59
C ALA A 82 11.28 19.92 -5.87
N TYR A 83 11.20 19.87 -4.54
CA TYR A 83 10.75 20.98 -3.71
C TYR A 83 11.47 20.96 -2.36
N HIS A 84 12.52 21.79 -2.22
CA HIS A 84 13.45 21.71 -1.09
C HIS A 84 13.99 20.29 -0.88
N ARG A 85 13.75 19.68 0.28
CA ARG A 85 14.13 18.31 0.63
C ARG A 85 13.03 17.28 0.33
N GLU A 86 11.95 17.72 -0.32
CA GLU A 86 10.73 16.95 -0.59
C GLU A 86 10.46 16.87 -2.10
N TRP A 87 9.44 16.09 -2.47
CA TRP A 87 8.91 16.02 -3.82
C TRP A 87 7.44 16.42 -3.82
N LEU A 88 7.06 17.31 -4.74
CA LEU A 88 5.66 17.55 -5.04
C LEU A 88 5.19 16.55 -6.08
N LEU A 89 4.25 15.70 -5.69
CA LEU A 89 3.65 14.70 -6.57
C LEU A 89 2.21 15.08 -6.89
N GLY A 90 1.83 14.94 -8.15
CA GLY A 90 0.45 14.92 -8.59
C GLY A 90 0.12 13.55 -9.18
N PHE A 91 -1.09 13.06 -8.93
CA PHE A 91 -1.54 11.74 -9.38
C PHE A 91 -2.62 11.85 -10.45
N VAL A 92 -2.71 10.84 -11.31
CA VAL A 92 -3.77 10.74 -12.31
C VAL A 92 -5.13 10.66 -11.59
N GLY A 93 -6.09 11.49 -11.99
CA GLY A 93 -7.44 11.51 -11.42
C GLY A 93 -7.58 12.22 -10.06
N VAL A 94 -6.48 12.58 -9.41
CA VAL A 94 -6.48 13.32 -8.14
C VAL A 94 -6.31 14.81 -8.43
N THR A 95 -7.41 15.55 -8.41
CA THR A 95 -7.44 16.94 -8.90
C THR A 95 -7.90 17.96 -7.85
N SER A 96 -8.17 17.53 -6.62
CA SER A 96 -8.63 18.40 -5.54
C SER A 96 -7.81 18.22 -4.27
N ARG A 97 -7.62 19.33 -3.53
CA ARG A 97 -7.00 19.30 -2.20
C ARG A 97 -7.74 18.39 -1.22
N ALA A 98 -9.07 18.42 -1.26
CA ALA A 98 -9.91 17.62 -0.35
C ALA A 98 -9.64 16.11 -0.48
N ALA A 99 -9.39 15.62 -1.70
CA ALA A 99 -9.13 14.21 -1.95
C ALA A 99 -7.85 13.68 -1.27
N VAL A 100 -6.92 14.56 -0.90
CA VAL A 100 -5.61 14.19 -0.36
C VAL A 100 -5.40 14.65 1.08
N GLU A 101 -6.35 15.38 1.67
CA GLU A 101 -6.21 15.94 3.01
C GLU A 101 -6.12 14.85 4.09
N SER A 102 -6.83 13.72 3.90
CA SER A 102 -6.78 12.57 4.81
C SER A 102 -5.47 11.79 4.77
N TRP A 103 -4.63 11.99 3.74
CA TRP A 103 -3.37 11.25 3.60
C TRP A 103 -2.20 11.88 4.34
N ARG A 104 -2.44 13.00 5.01
CA ARG A 104 -1.41 13.67 5.81
C ARG A 104 -0.75 12.69 6.78
N ASP A 105 0.57 12.79 6.87
CA ASP A 105 1.44 12.02 7.76
C ASP A 105 1.49 10.50 7.53
N HIS A 106 0.71 9.97 6.58
CA HIS A 106 0.78 8.60 6.10
C HIS A 106 2.08 8.33 5.33
N LEU A 107 2.36 7.06 5.08
CA LEU A 107 3.52 6.60 4.34
C LEU A 107 3.16 6.38 2.86
N VAL A 108 4.17 6.52 2.01
CA VAL A 108 4.12 6.14 0.60
C VAL A 108 4.92 4.88 0.43
N ALA A 109 4.35 3.89 -0.26
CA ALA A 109 4.99 2.62 -0.54
C ALA A 109 4.92 2.26 -2.03
N VAL A 110 5.75 1.31 -2.44
CA VAL A 110 5.63 0.57 -3.70
C VAL A 110 5.24 -0.87 -3.37
N GLU A 111 4.54 -1.53 -4.28
CA GLU A 111 4.39 -2.98 -4.20
C GLU A 111 5.78 -3.61 -4.33
N GLU A 112 6.13 -4.49 -3.39
CA GLU A 112 7.30 -5.34 -3.55
C GLU A 112 6.85 -6.47 -4.47
N ALA A 113 7.39 -6.53 -5.69
CA ALA A 113 7.16 -7.71 -6.52
C ALA A 113 7.78 -8.89 -5.78
N ASP A 114 7.04 -9.99 -5.59
CA ASP A 114 7.63 -11.25 -5.16
C ASP A 114 8.87 -11.47 -6.02
N ALA A 115 10.04 -11.41 -5.39
CA ALA A 115 11.26 -11.91 -6.00
C ALA A 115 11.06 -13.42 -6.10
N ALA A 116 10.40 -13.85 -7.17
CA ALA A 116 10.43 -15.23 -7.61
C ALA A 116 11.88 -15.49 -8.02
N ASP A 117 12.65 -16.04 -7.09
CA ASP A 117 13.88 -16.77 -7.37
C ASP A 117 13.51 -18.18 -7.89
#